data_AF-A0A0M4NI59-F1
#
_entry.id   AF-A0A0M4NI59-F1
#
_cell.length_a   1.000
_cell.length_b   1.000
_cell.length_c   1.000
_cell.angle_alpha   90.00
_cell.angle_beta   90.00
_cell.angle_gamma   90.00
#
_symmetry.space_group_name_H-M   'P 1'
#
loop_
_entity.id
_entity.type
_entity.pdbx_description
1 polymer ?
#
loop_
_entity_poly.entity_id
_entity_poly.type
_entity_poly.pdbx_seq_one_letter_code
_entity_poly.pdbx_strand_id
1 'polypeptide(L)'
;MVLIFLGGPIKANSIIGIKQVSLIEYDEQLCSSELVIIRGDLAKLTKITTPELYKKGLKIRIDGAFRTLNWICRGVIDNNLNVSYLFKELEQLFIAKKFQELYLKLDFLIKKYPLNLDQYLPGSASKKDTKVGMKIYQHYCHGCHLSHNDQIKMPALSLEIMAKNLSSEEFIARMIAGVKGNGVIALRNPLSRKDISSIYSYLLYKE
;
A
#
# COMPACT_ATOMS: atom_id res chain seq x y z
N MET A 1 22.03 -32.58 -39.01
CA MET A 1 23.01 -31.92 -38.12
C MET A 1 22.27 -30.83 -37.37
N VAL A 2 21.84 -31.10 -36.14
CA VAL A 2 21.10 -30.16 -35.28
C VAL A 2 21.89 -30.10 -33.98
N LEU A 3 22.49 -28.95 -33.68
CA LEU A 3 23.19 -28.73 -32.42
C LEU A 3 22.16 -28.56 -31.29
N ILE A 4 22.22 -29.45 -30.31
CA ILE A 4 21.51 -29.34 -29.03
C ILE A 4 22.43 -28.54 -28.10
N PHE A 5 22.04 -27.31 -27.75
CA PHE A 5 22.68 -26.55 -26.67
C PHE A 5 22.16 -27.06 -25.33
N LEU A 6 23.00 -27.84 -24.63
CA LEU A 6 22.83 -28.19 -23.23
C LEU A 6 23.22 -27.00 -22.35
N GLY A 7 22.28 -26.09 -22.12
CA GLY A 7 22.40 -25.06 -21.08
C GLY A 7 22.10 -25.68 -19.70
N GLY A 8 23.13 -25.87 -18.89
CA GLY A 8 23.02 -26.44 -17.55
C GLY A 8 22.15 -25.62 -16.59
N PRO A 9 21.65 -26.24 -15.50
CA PRO A 9 20.80 -25.54 -14.53
C PRO A 9 21.60 -24.43 -13.83
N ILE A 10 21.15 -23.19 -14.05
CA ILE A 10 21.59 -22.03 -13.28
C ILE A 10 21.21 -22.29 -11.82
N LYS A 11 22.22 -22.45 -10.97
CA LYS A 11 22.07 -22.61 -9.52
C LYS A 11 21.19 -21.47 -8.98
N ALA A 12 20.07 -21.85 -8.37
CA ALA A 12 19.28 -20.97 -7.53
C ALA A 12 20.16 -20.50 -6.36
N ASN A 13 20.73 -19.30 -6.48
CA ASN A 13 21.49 -18.67 -5.42
C ASN A 13 20.55 -18.30 -4.27
N SER A 14 20.77 -18.96 -3.13
CA SER A 14 20.56 -18.49 -1.76
C SER A 14 19.37 -17.55 -1.54
N ILE A 15 18.21 -18.15 -1.26
CA ILE A 15 17.14 -17.48 -0.51
C ILE A 15 17.73 -17.17 0.86
N ILE A 16 18.19 -15.93 1.04
CA ILE A 16 18.51 -15.38 2.36
C ILE A 16 17.23 -15.52 3.17
N GLY A 17 17.28 -16.30 4.25
CA GLY A 17 16.16 -16.58 5.14
C GLY A 17 15.68 -15.30 5.81
N ILE A 18 14.80 -14.57 5.14
CA ILE A 18 13.97 -13.53 5.75
C ILE A 18 12.89 -14.28 6.52
N LYS A 19 12.83 -14.06 7.84
CA LYS A 19 11.72 -14.53 8.68
C LYS A 19 10.41 -14.05 8.05
N GLN A 20 9.71 -14.96 7.39
CA GLN A 20 8.50 -14.63 6.65
C GLN A 20 7.44 -14.17 7.65
N VAL A 21 6.83 -13.02 7.38
CA VAL A 21 5.69 -12.51 8.15
C VAL A 21 4.63 -13.61 8.20
N SER A 22 4.13 -13.93 9.39
CA SER A 22 3.06 -14.92 9.51
C SER A 22 1.87 -14.49 8.65
N LEU A 23 1.06 -15.44 8.16
CA LEU A 23 -0.11 -15.08 7.36
C LEU A 23 -1.08 -14.17 8.13
N ILE A 24 -1.20 -14.38 9.44
CA ILE A 24 -2.03 -13.57 10.34
C ILE A 24 -1.51 -12.14 10.41
N GLU A 25 -0.23 -11.96 10.71
CA GLU A 25 0.40 -10.64 10.80
C GLU A 25 0.34 -9.88 9.45
N TYR A 26 0.45 -10.61 8.34
CA TYR A 26 0.31 -10.00 7.01
C TYR A 26 -1.13 -9.55 6.72
N ASP A 27 -2.13 -10.37 7.04
CA ASP A 27 -3.55 -10.03 6.84
C ASP A 27 -3.96 -8.84 7.73
N GLU A 28 -3.52 -8.81 8.99
CA GLU A 28 -3.73 -7.69 9.91
C GLU A 28 -3.14 -6.39 9.36
N GLN A 29 -1.88 -6.45 8.90
CA GLN A 29 -1.20 -5.30 8.34
C GLN A 29 -1.86 -4.80 7.05
N LEU A 30 -2.35 -5.72 6.20
CA LEU A 30 -3.08 -5.37 4.99
C LEU A 30 -4.42 -4.69 5.35
N CYS A 31 -5.14 -5.22 6.33
CA CYS A 31 -6.39 -4.61 6.82
C CYS A 31 -6.17 -3.17 7.32
N SER A 32 -5.20 -2.96 8.22
CA SER A 32 -4.88 -1.61 8.72
C SER A 32 -4.42 -0.67 7.60
N SER A 33 -3.65 -1.17 6.63
CA SER A 33 -3.21 -0.37 5.48
C SER A 33 -4.37 0.06 4.59
N GLU A 34 -5.30 -0.84 4.27
CA GLU A 34 -6.46 -0.52 3.44
C GLU A 34 -7.37 0.54 4.11
N LEU A 35 -7.59 0.46 5.43
CA LEU A 35 -8.34 1.48 6.18
C LEU A 35 -7.69 2.87 6.04
N VAL A 36 -6.38 2.97 6.22
CA VAL A 36 -5.62 4.21 6.06
C VAL A 36 -5.73 4.75 4.63
N ILE A 37 -5.62 3.89 3.62
CA ILE A 37 -5.71 4.29 2.21
C ILE A 37 -7.10 4.81 1.87
N ILE A 38 -8.17 4.12 2.29
CA ILE A 38 -9.55 4.56 2.04
C ILE A 38 -9.77 5.94 2.68
N ARG A 39 -9.27 6.16 3.90
CA ARG A 39 -9.36 7.44 4.61
C ARG A 39 -8.60 8.56 3.88
N GLY A 40 -7.38 8.30 3.42
CA GLY A 40 -6.59 9.24 2.62
C GLY A 40 -7.23 9.57 1.26
N ASP A 41 -7.74 8.56 0.56
CA ASP A 41 -8.45 8.74 -0.71
C ASP A 41 -9.75 9.53 -0.53
N LEU A 42 -10.48 9.29 0.57
CA LEU A 42 -11.68 10.06 0.94
C LEU A 42 -11.34 11.52 1.22
N ALA A 43 -10.26 11.79 1.96
CA ALA A 43 -9.78 13.15 2.21
C ALA A 43 -9.43 13.88 0.91
N LYS A 44 -8.75 13.18 -0.03
CA LYS A 44 -8.44 13.74 -1.34
C LYS A 44 -9.71 13.95 -2.18
N LEU A 45 -10.68 13.04 -2.10
CA LEU A 45 -11.95 13.13 -2.83
C LEU A 45 -12.77 14.37 -2.43
N THR A 46 -12.80 14.71 -1.14
CA THR A 46 -13.56 15.85 -0.61
C THR A 46 -12.85 17.18 -0.75
N LYS A 47 -11.55 17.19 -1.05
CA LYS A 47 -10.77 18.42 -1.23
C LYS A 47 -11.21 19.17 -2.50
N ILE A 48 -11.50 20.47 -2.35
CA ILE A 48 -11.96 21.33 -3.45
C ILE A 48 -10.94 21.43 -4.60
N THR A 49 -9.65 21.39 -4.27
CA THR A 49 -8.55 21.51 -5.23
C THR A 49 -8.28 20.22 -6.00
N THR A 50 -8.96 19.11 -5.69
CA THR A 50 -8.75 17.85 -6.42
C THR A 50 -9.47 17.91 -7.77
N PRO A 51 -8.78 17.65 -8.90
CA PRO A 51 -9.40 17.67 -10.22
C PRO A 51 -10.56 16.69 -10.34
N GLU A 52 -11.62 17.08 -11.06
CA GLU A 52 -12.84 16.26 -11.20
C GLU A 52 -12.56 14.89 -11.84
N LEU A 53 -11.63 14.83 -12.81
CA LEU A 53 -11.26 13.56 -13.42
C LEU A 53 -10.59 12.63 -12.40
N TYR A 54 -9.73 13.17 -11.52
CA TYR A 54 -9.12 12.41 -10.44
C TYR A 54 -10.15 11.98 -9.38
N LYS A 55 -11.11 12.86 -9.02
CA LYS A 55 -12.24 12.48 -8.14
C LYS A 55 -13.02 11.28 -8.68
N LYS A 56 -13.21 11.17 -10.00
CA LYS A 56 -13.84 9.98 -10.61
C LYS A 56 -13.03 8.71 -10.37
N GLY A 57 -11.70 8.76 -10.46
CA GLY A 57 -10.84 7.62 -10.15
C GLY A 57 -10.81 7.27 -8.66
N LEU A 58 -10.76 8.28 -7.78
CA LEU A 58 -10.84 8.08 -6.33
C LEU A 58 -12.13 7.35 -5.93
N LYS A 59 -13.28 7.73 -6.52
CA LYS A 59 -14.54 7.02 -6.30
C LYS A 59 -14.47 5.54 -6.68
N ILE A 60 -13.86 5.23 -7.82
CA ILE A 60 -13.68 3.84 -8.28
C ILE A 60 -12.74 3.07 -7.35
N ARG A 61 -11.65 3.69 -6.90
CA ARG A 61 -10.69 3.08 -5.97
C ARG A 61 -11.35 2.77 -4.62
N ILE A 62 -12.10 3.72 -4.06
CA ILE A 62 -12.82 3.54 -2.80
C ILE A 62 -13.91 2.47 -2.93
N ASP A 63 -14.71 2.48 -4.01
CA ASP A 63 -15.71 1.44 -4.29
C ASP A 63 -15.06 0.05 -4.38
N GLY A 64 -13.98 -0.06 -5.13
CA GLY A 64 -13.22 -1.31 -5.27
C GLY A 64 -12.66 -1.82 -3.94
N ALA A 65 -12.19 -0.92 -3.09
CA ALA A 65 -11.66 -1.27 -1.77
C ALA A 65 -12.76 -1.83 -0.85
N PHE A 66 -13.97 -1.25 -0.83
CA PHE A 66 -15.06 -1.78 0.00
C PHE A 66 -15.49 -3.20 -0.38
N ARG A 67 -15.40 -3.57 -1.67
CA ARG A 67 -15.72 -4.92 -2.14
C ARG A 67 -14.82 -6.01 -1.56
N THR A 68 -13.59 -5.67 -1.18
CA THR A 68 -12.61 -6.64 -0.65
C THR A 68 -12.31 -6.43 0.84
N LEU A 69 -12.64 -5.27 1.40
CA LEU A 69 -12.28 -4.88 2.76
C LEU A 69 -12.73 -5.90 3.81
N ASN A 70 -13.97 -6.40 3.72
CA ASN A 70 -14.49 -7.40 4.68
C ASN A 70 -13.68 -8.70 4.66
N TRP A 71 -13.19 -9.12 3.49
CA TRP A 71 -12.40 -10.34 3.37
C TRP A 71 -10.98 -10.15 3.92
N ILE A 72 -10.36 -9.01 3.62
CA ILE A 72 -9.02 -8.64 4.12
C ILE A 72 -9.06 -8.51 5.64
N CYS A 73 -10.11 -7.91 6.19
CA CYS A 73 -10.26 -7.65 7.62
C CYS A 73 -11.00 -8.75 8.40
N ARG A 74 -11.18 -9.96 7.83
CA ARG A 74 -11.95 -11.04 8.47
C ARG A 74 -11.46 -11.39 9.88
N GLY A 75 -10.15 -11.40 10.11
CA GLY A 75 -9.57 -11.69 11.43
C GLY A 75 -9.95 -10.67 12.50
N VAL A 76 -10.27 -9.43 12.10
CA VAL A 76 -10.77 -8.38 12.98
C VAL A 76 -12.29 -8.44 13.13
N ILE A 77 -12.99 -8.72 12.03
CA ILE A 77 -14.47 -8.72 11.95
C ILE A 77 -15.08 -9.91 12.69
N ASP A 78 -14.56 -11.12 12.46
CA ASP A 78 -15.17 -12.36 12.95
C ASP A 78 -15.09 -12.48 14.48
N ASN A 79 -14.12 -11.79 15.09
CA ASN A 79 -13.89 -11.82 16.53
C ASN A 79 -14.70 -10.76 17.29
N ASN A 80 -15.46 -9.88 16.61
CA ASN A 80 -16.21 -8.82 17.28
C ASN A 80 -17.45 -8.37 16.47
N LEU A 81 -18.64 -8.72 16.96
CA LEU A 81 -19.93 -8.38 16.32
C LEU A 81 -20.11 -6.86 16.10
N ASN A 82 -19.74 -6.03 17.07
CA ASN A 82 -19.87 -4.57 16.93
C ASN A 82 -18.97 -4.03 15.82
N VAL A 83 -17.77 -4.60 15.66
CA VAL A 83 -16.84 -4.24 14.58
C VAL A 83 -17.37 -4.73 13.25
N SER A 84 -17.96 -5.92 13.18
CA SER A 84 -18.64 -6.42 11.98
C SER A 84 -19.71 -5.46 11.47
N TYR A 85 -20.56 -4.94 12.37
CA TYR A 85 -21.56 -3.92 12.00
C TYR A 85 -20.92 -2.63 11.49
N LEU A 86 -19.86 -2.15 12.15
CA LEU A 86 -19.15 -0.95 11.70
C LEU A 86 -18.60 -1.10 10.29
N PHE A 87 -17.97 -2.23 9.97
CA PHE A 87 -17.43 -2.49 8.63
C PHE A 87 -18.52 -2.53 7.55
N LYS A 88 -19.68 -3.14 7.84
CA LYS A 88 -20.83 -3.14 6.92
C LYS A 88 -21.38 -1.74 6.64
N GLU A 89 -21.32 -0.84 7.63
CA GLU A 89 -21.83 0.52 7.52
C GLU A 89 -20.95 1.42 6.64
N LEU A 90 -19.63 1.16 6.55
CA LEU A 90 -18.70 2.04 5.82
C LEU A 90 -19.08 2.21 4.35
N GLU A 91 -19.39 1.12 3.66
CA GLU A 91 -19.80 1.14 2.25
C GLU A 91 -21.12 1.89 2.07
N GLN A 92 -22.08 1.69 2.98
CA GLN A 92 -23.37 2.38 2.95
C GLN A 92 -23.20 3.90 3.09
N LEU A 93 -22.31 4.35 3.98
CA LEU A 93 -22.00 5.77 4.13
C LEU A 93 -21.34 6.35 2.88
N PHE A 94 -20.48 5.58 2.22
CA PHE A 94 -19.87 5.99 0.95
C PHE A 94 -20.92 6.15 -0.16
N ILE A 95 -21.80 5.17 -0.33
CA ILE A 95 -22.90 5.19 -1.31
C ILE A 95 -23.85 6.37 -1.05
N ALA A 96 -24.20 6.59 0.23
CA ALA A 96 -25.04 7.70 0.67
C ALA A 96 -24.34 9.07 0.62
N LYS A 97 -23.05 9.12 0.23
CA LYS A 97 -22.21 10.34 0.20
C LYS A 97 -22.08 11.04 1.56
N LYS A 98 -22.24 10.30 2.66
CA LYS A 98 -22.07 10.77 4.03
C LYS A 98 -20.58 10.78 4.41
N PHE A 99 -19.79 11.55 3.66
CA PHE A 99 -18.33 11.47 3.72
C PHE A 99 -17.74 11.89 5.06
N GLN A 100 -18.36 12.83 5.78
CA GLN A 100 -17.90 13.22 7.12
C GLN A 100 -18.12 12.09 8.14
N GLU A 101 -19.30 11.46 8.14
CA GLU A 101 -19.58 10.31 9.01
C GLU A 101 -18.64 9.13 8.69
N LEU A 102 -18.42 8.85 7.39
CA LEU A 102 -17.49 7.83 6.94
C LEU A 102 -16.06 8.09 7.43
N TYR A 103 -15.58 9.33 7.29
CA TYR A 103 -14.25 9.71 7.75
C TYR A 103 -14.06 9.47 9.24
N LEU A 104 -15.04 9.85 10.08
CA LEU A 104 -14.99 9.63 11.53
C LEU A 104 -14.96 8.14 11.91
N LYS A 105 -15.71 7.29 11.20
CA LYS A 105 -15.69 5.84 11.45
C LYS A 105 -14.39 5.20 11.00
N LEU A 106 -13.81 5.65 9.89
CA LEU A 106 -12.47 5.23 9.46
C LEU A 106 -11.42 5.63 10.49
N ASP A 107 -11.45 6.87 10.99
CA ASP A 107 -10.52 7.34 12.04
C ASP A 107 -10.64 6.50 13.32
N PHE A 108 -11.86 6.15 13.73
CA PHE A 108 -12.08 5.26 14.86
C PHE A 108 -11.47 3.87 14.64
N LEU A 109 -11.68 3.27 13.46
CA LEU A 109 -11.14 1.95 13.13
C LEU A 109 -9.62 1.96 13.01
N ILE A 110 -9.03 2.98 12.38
CA ILE A 110 -7.57 3.16 12.29
C ILE A 110 -6.97 3.28 13.70
N LYS A 111 -7.59 4.03 14.60
CA LYS A 111 -7.14 4.13 15.99
C LYS A 111 -7.26 2.81 16.75
N LYS A 112 -8.31 2.03 16.48
CA LYS A 112 -8.56 0.73 17.13
C LYS A 112 -7.63 -0.37 16.62
N TYR A 113 -7.26 -0.32 15.34
CA TYR A 113 -6.42 -1.29 14.65
C TYR A 113 -5.24 -0.58 13.95
N PRO A 114 -4.30 -0.01 14.74
CA PRO A 114 -3.25 0.85 14.19
C PRO A 114 -2.30 0.07 13.29
N LEU A 115 -1.84 0.72 12.22
CA LEU A 115 -0.77 0.17 11.39
C LEU A 115 0.56 0.29 12.15
N ASN A 116 1.25 -0.83 12.37
CA ASN A 116 2.58 -0.81 12.97
C ASN A 116 3.62 -0.27 11.97
N LEU A 117 4.22 0.88 12.28
CA LEU A 117 5.16 1.59 11.40
C LEU A 117 6.63 1.30 11.72
N ASP A 118 6.96 0.71 12.87
CA ASP A 118 8.32 0.71 13.44
C ASP A 118 9.38 0.16 12.48
N GLN A 119 9.01 -0.84 11.67
CA GLN A 119 9.92 -1.53 10.74
C GLN A 119 9.94 -0.92 9.33
N TYR A 120 9.16 0.13 9.09
CA TYR A 120 8.99 0.78 7.79
C TYR A 120 9.52 2.21 7.76
N LEU A 121 9.71 2.82 8.91
CA LEU A 121 10.21 4.19 9.00
C LEU A 121 11.64 4.29 8.45
N PRO A 122 12.03 5.45 7.89
CA PRO A 122 13.32 5.60 7.22
C PRO A 122 14.52 5.48 8.19
N GLY A 123 14.32 5.71 9.48
CA GLY A 123 15.35 5.59 10.53
C GLY A 123 15.85 4.16 10.75
N SER A 124 15.14 3.14 10.25
CA SER A 124 15.60 1.75 10.29
C SER A 124 16.52 1.35 9.12
N ALA A 125 16.74 2.23 8.13
CA ALA A 125 17.60 1.96 6.98
C ALA A 125 19.00 2.57 7.16
N SER A 126 20.05 1.75 6.99
CA SER A 126 21.43 2.26 6.89
C SER A 126 21.68 2.92 5.53
N LYS A 127 22.78 3.69 5.38
CA LYS A 127 23.18 4.24 4.06
C LYS A 127 23.32 3.17 2.97
N LYS A 128 23.76 1.96 3.34
CA LYS A 128 23.85 0.82 2.42
C LYS A 128 22.46 0.37 1.98
N ASP A 129 21.51 0.37 2.90
CA ASP A 129 20.12 -0.01 2.64
C ASP A 129 19.42 1.04 1.76
N THR A 130 19.63 2.34 2.00
CA THR A 130 19.14 3.42 1.12
C THR A 130 19.61 3.21 -0.34
N LYS A 131 20.87 2.81 -0.58
CA LYS A 131 21.36 2.48 -1.93
C LYS A 131 20.65 1.27 -2.55
N VAL A 132 20.25 0.28 -1.74
CA VAL A 132 19.41 -0.84 -2.20
C VAL A 132 18.02 -0.34 -2.56
N GLY A 133 17.40 0.46 -1.70
CA GLY A 133 16.10 1.09 -1.95
C GLY A 133 16.06 1.91 -3.24
N MET A 134 17.12 2.70 -3.50
CA MET A 134 17.31 3.41 -4.76
C MET A 134 17.25 2.45 -5.97
N LYS A 135 18.00 1.35 -5.94
CA LYS A 135 18.04 0.38 -7.05
C LYS A 135 16.67 -0.26 -7.28
N ILE A 136 15.97 -0.63 -6.20
CA ILE A 136 14.62 -1.21 -6.30
C ILE A 136 13.66 -0.18 -6.91
N TYR A 137 13.65 1.06 -6.40
CA TYR A 137 12.81 2.14 -6.93
C TYR A 137 13.09 2.39 -8.41
N GLN A 138 14.36 2.54 -8.80
CA GLN A 138 14.77 2.79 -10.18
C GLN A 138 14.34 1.67 -11.13
N HIS A 139 14.44 0.42 -10.68
CA HIS A 139 14.13 -0.72 -11.53
C HIS A 139 12.63 -0.99 -11.67
N TYR A 140 11.85 -0.90 -10.57
CA TYR A 140 10.46 -1.36 -10.55
C TYR A 140 9.41 -0.24 -10.49
N CYS A 141 9.72 0.91 -9.91
CA CYS A 141 8.72 1.93 -9.61
C CYS A 141 8.86 3.18 -10.50
N HIS A 142 10.10 3.56 -10.80
CA HIS A 142 10.44 4.84 -11.42
C HIS A 142 9.71 5.07 -12.74
N GLY A 143 9.61 4.06 -13.61
CA GLY A 143 9.01 4.22 -14.94
C GLY A 143 7.58 4.77 -14.90
N CYS A 144 6.76 4.32 -13.95
CA CYS A 144 5.38 4.80 -13.79
C CYS A 144 5.27 6.01 -12.84
N HIS A 145 6.16 6.10 -11.85
CA HIS A 145 6.07 7.06 -10.75
C HIS A 145 7.09 8.21 -10.84
N LEU A 146 7.66 8.48 -12.02
CA LEU A 146 8.59 9.59 -12.20
C LEU A 146 7.87 10.95 -12.17
N SER A 147 6.85 11.11 -13.01
CA SER A 147 6.14 12.38 -13.18
C SER A 147 4.93 12.48 -12.26
N HIS A 148 4.67 13.67 -11.71
CA HIS A 148 3.43 13.94 -11.00
C HIS A 148 2.40 14.55 -11.94
N ASN A 149 1.34 13.80 -12.24
CA ASN A 149 0.22 14.29 -13.02
C ASN A 149 -1.09 13.85 -12.36
N ASP A 150 -1.72 14.75 -11.63
CA ASP A 150 -3.00 14.51 -10.95
C ASP A 150 -4.21 14.97 -11.78
N GLN A 151 -4.01 15.33 -13.06
CA GLN A 151 -5.05 15.77 -13.97
C GLN A 151 -5.73 14.61 -14.71
N ILE A 152 -5.26 13.37 -14.51
CA ILE A 152 -5.83 12.16 -15.12
C ILE A 152 -6.66 11.34 -14.12
N LYS A 153 -7.45 10.40 -14.64
CA LYS A 153 -8.43 9.65 -13.84
C LYS A 153 -7.77 8.78 -12.77
N MET A 154 -6.76 8.00 -13.15
CA MET A 154 -6.08 7.03 -12.28
C MET A 154 -4.57 7.31 -12.36
N PRO A 155 -4.08 8.35 -11.66
CA PRO A 155 -2.70 8.77 -11.81
C PRO A 155 -1.74 7.84 -11.07
N ALA A 156 -0.66 7.44 -11.75
CA ALA A 156 0.55 6.96 -11.08
C ALA A 156 1.31 8.18 -10.56
N LEU A 157 0.93 8.67 -9.38
CA LEU A 157 1.54 9.87 -8.81
C LEU A 157 3.01 9.64 -8.47
N SER A 158 3.81 10.70 -8.53
CA SER A 158 5.22 10.63 -8.14
C SER A 158 5.39 10.14 -6.71
N LEU A 159 6.10 9.02 -6.53
CA LEU A 159 6.36 8.45 -5.21
C LEU A 159 7.23 9.37 -4.35
N GLU A 160 8.09 10.17 -4.97
CA GLU A 160 8.89 11.17 -4.25
C GLU A 160 8.00 12.27 -3.65
N ILE A 161 7.07 12.80 -4.45
CA ILE A 161 6.11 13.82 -3.98
C ILE A 161 5.19 13.21 -2.92
N MET A 162 4.75 11.97 -3.09
CA MET A 162 3.95 11.27 -2.09
C MET A 162 4.72 11.08 -0.77
N ALA A 163 5.98 10.63 -0.83
CA ALA A 163 6.82 10.41 0.35
C ALA A 163 7.01 11.68 1.19
N LYS A 164 7.10 12.84 0.52
CA LYS A 164 7.32 14.15 1.17
C LYS A 164 6.04 14.81 1.69
N ASN A 165 4.89 14.54 1.08
CA ASN A 165 3.64 15.27 1.36
C ASN A 165 2.55 14.46 2.07
N LEU A 166 2.60 13.13 2.02
CA LEU A 166 1.72 12.28 2.81
C LEU A 166 2.29 12.08 4.22
N SER A 167 1.44 11.72 5.18
CA SER A 167 1.95 11.20 6.45
C SER A 167 2.75 9.91 6.20
N SER A 168 3.72 9.61 7.05
CA SER A 168 4.47 8.36 6.98
C SER A 168 3.53 7.15 6.99
N GLU A 169 2.49 7.19 7.82
CA GLU A 169 1.45 6.16 7.90
C GLU A 169 0.77 5.92 6.55
N GLU A 170 0.30 6.97 5.88
CA GLU A 170 -0.39 6.84 4.60
C GLU A 170 0.55 6.40 3.48
N PHE A 171 1.77 6.95 3.42
CA PHE A 171 2.76 6.54 2.43
C PHE A 171 3.11 5.06 2.58
N ILE A 172 3.40 4.61 3.81
CA ILE A 172 3.75 3.22 4.12
C ILE A 172 2.56 2.30 3.83
N ALA A 173 1.34 2.66 4.21
CA ALA A 173 0.13 1.90 3.89
C ALA A 173 -0.01 1.66 2.38
N ARG A 174 0.20 2.72 1.57
CA ARG A 174 0.17 2.63 0.10
C ARG A 174 1.27 1.73 -0.45
N MET A 175 2.46 1.73 0.16
CA MET A 175 3.54 0.80 -0.21
C MET A 175 3.21 -0.65 0.13
N ILE A 176 2.57 -0.91 1.28
CA ILE A 176 2.18 -2.25 1.75
C ILE A 176 1.07 -2.84 0.87
N ALA A 177 0.00 -2.08 0.64
CA ALA A 177 -1.19 -2.59 -0.04
C ALA A 177 -1.15 -2.37 -1.56
N GLY A 178 -0.48 -1.33 -2.03
CA GLY A 178 -0.49 -0.90 -3.44
C GLY A 178 0.49 -1.66 -4.35
N VAL A 179 1.53 -2.28 -3.79
CA VAL A 179 2.47 -3.11 -4.57
C VAL A 179 2.03 -4.57 -4.49
N LYS A 180 1.59 -5.11 -5.63
CA LYS A 180 1.16 -6.51 -5.74
C LYS A 180 2.24 -7.34 -6.44
N GLY A 181 2.36 -8.58 -6.00
CA GLY A 181 3.26 -9.56 -6.58
C GLY A 181 2.72 -10.15 -7.87
N ASN A 182 3.27 -11.31 -8.23
CA ASN A 182 2.80 -12.12 -9.35
C ASN A 182 2.07 -13.37 -8.85
N GLY A 183 1.65 -14.22 -9.78
CA GLY A 183 1.00 -15.50 -9.46
C GLY A 183 1.88 -16.47 -8.65
N VAL A 184 3.21 -16.32 -8.67
CA VAL A 184 4.14 -17.18 -7.92
C VAL A 184 4.05 -16.93 -6.42
N ILE A 185 3.81 -15.69 -6.01
CA ILE A 185 3.68 -15.30 -4.59
C ILE A 185 2.24 -14.95 -4.20
N ALA A 186 1.26 -15.52 -4.91
CA ALA A 186 -0.18 -15.30 -4.67
C ALA A 186 -0.56 -13.81 -4.56
N LEU A 187 0.02 -12.96 -5.41
CA LEU A 187 -0.17 -11.50 -5.42
C LEU A 187 0.25 -10.77 -4.13
N ARG A 188 0.93 -11.44 -3.20
CA ARG A 188 1.50 -10.78 -2.01
C ARG A 188 2.50 -9.71 -2.40
N ASN A 189 2.66 -8.70 -1.56
CA ASN A 189 3.65 -7.66 -1.80
C ASN A 189 5.06 -8.28 -1.90
N PRO A 190 5.77 -8.09 -3.02
CA PRO A 190 7.11 -8.64 -3.20
C PRO A 190 8.17 -7.90 -2.38
N LEU A 191 7.86 -6.71 -1.86
CA LEU A 191 8.78 -5.90 -1.07
C LEU A 191 8.79 -6.38 0.38
N SER A 192 9.98 -6.61 0.92
CA SER A 192 10.14 -6.80 2.36
C SER A 192 9.97 -5.48 3.10
N ARG A 193 9.81 -5.56 4.43
CA ARG A 193 9.75 -4.37 5.31
C ARG A 193 10.99 -3.49 5.16
N LYS A 194 12.14 -4.13 5.06
CA LYS A 194 13.42 -3.49 4.83
C LYS A 194 13.47 -2.80 3.46
N ASP A 195 12.90 -3.41 2.42
CA ASP A 195 12.83 -2.78 1.09
C ASP A 195 11.95 -1.53 1.12
N ILE A 196 10.77 -1.59 1.76
CA ILE A 196 9.88 -0.44 1.92
C ILE A 196 10.58 0.69 2.70
N SER A 197 11.19 0.38 3.84
CA SER A 197 11.96 1.36 4.63
C SER A 197 13.11 1.98 3.84
N SER A 198 13.84 1.16 3.06
CA SER A 198 14.97 1.61 2.24
C SER A 198 14.53 2.52 1.09
N ILE A 199 13.45 2.17 0.39
CA ILE A 199 12.85 2.99 -0.66
C ILE A 199 12.37 4.31 -0.06
N TYR A 200 11.68 4.24 1.09
CA TYR A 200 11.17 5.45 1.73
C TYR A 200 12.29 6.40 2.15
N SER A 201 13.35 5.86 2.76
CA SER A 201 14.57 6.60 3.10
C SER A 201 15.19 7.26 1.86
N TYR A 202 15.30 6.54 0.75
CA TYR A 202 15.81 7.10 -0.51
C TYR A 202 14.94 8.24 -1.06
N LEU A 203 13.61 8.09 -1.04
CA LEU A 203 12.68 9.09 -1.57
C LEU A 203 12.65 10.38 -0.72
N LEU A 204 12.92 10.29 0.58
CA LEU A 204 12.99 11.44 1.47
C LEU A 204 14.32 12.19 1.38
N TYR A 205 15.44 11.46 1.33
CA TYR A 205 16.78 12.01 1.52
C TYR A 205 17.67 11.87 0.28
N LYS A 206 17.09 11.89 -0.93
CA LYS A 206 17.85 11.91 -2.19
C LYS A 206 19.05 12.86 -2.08
N GLU A 207 20.26 12.28 -1.99
CA GLU A 207 21.52 12.98 -2.27
C GLU A 207 21.74 12.99 -3.79
#